data_AF-A0A968SIM9-F1
#
_entry.id   AF-A0A968SIM9-F1
#
_cell.length_a   1.000
_cell.length_b   1.000
_cell.length_c   1.000
_cell.angle_alpha   90.00
_cell.angle_beta   90.00
_cell.angle_gamma   90.00
#
_symmetry.space_group_name_H-M   'P 1'
#
loop_
_entity.id
_entity.type
_entity.pdbx_description
1 polymer ?
#
loop_
_entity_poly.entity_id
_entity_poly.type
_entity_poly.pdbx_seq_one_letter_code
_entity_poly.pdbx_strand_id
1 'polypeptide(L)' 'MNQQAAAVVAMYLRQSHDRLLTQTEYYAHRLGMSKWDLLELISTNPERARALLDQAGKVHDLDPDIFT' A
#
# COMPACT_ATOMS: atom_id res chain seq x y z
N MET A 1 22.23 9.80 -3.56
CA MET A 1 20.86 10.14 -3.11
C MET A 1 20.87 11.49 -2.43
N ASN A 2 20.01 12.42 -2.85
CA ASN A 2 19.93 13.78 -2.30
C ASN A 2 19.30 13.74 -0.88
N GLN A 3 20.00 14.25 0.15
CA GLN A 3 19.57 14.14 1.56
C GLN A 3 18.22 14.82 1.83
N GLN A 4 17.91 15.91 1.11
CA GLN A 4 16.62 16.58 1.21
C GLN A 4 15.46 15.73 0.67
N ALA A 5 15.70 14.99 -0.42
CA ALA A 5 14.70 14.07 -0.98
C ALA A 5 14.38 12.92 0.00
N ALA A 6 15.41 12.39 0.68
CA ALA A 6 15.21 11.36 1.70
C ALA A 6 14.41 11.88 2.92
N ALA A 7 14.66 13.12 3.36
CA ALA A 7 13.94 13.73 4.46
C ALA A 7 12.45 13.95 4.15
N VAL A 8 12.14 14.41 2.94
CA VAL A 8 10.75 14.60 2.48
C VAL A 8 10.02 13.25 2.39
N VAL A 9 10.65 12.23 1.82
CA VAL A 9 10.07 10.87 1.76
C VAL A 9 9.83 10.32 3.18
N ALA A 10 10.79 10.48 4.09
CA ALA A 10 10.65 10.01 5.47
C ALA A 10 9.52 10.75 6.23
N MET A 11 9.36 12.05 6.01
CA MET A 11 8.24 12.82 6.58
C MET A 11 6.90 12.33 6.02
N TYR A 12 6.80 12.16 4.70
CA TYR A 12 5.58 11.70 4.05
C TYR A 12 5.18 10.29 4.52
N LEU A 13 6.14 9.36 4.62
CA LEU A 13 5.91 8.02 5.15
C LEU A 13 5.39 8.05 6.60
N ARG A 14 5.91 8.96 7.42
CA ARG A 14 5.49 9.11 8.82
C ARG A 14 4.07 9.67 8.94
N GLN A 15 3.74 10.67 8.12
CA GLN A 15 2.40 11.26 8.08
C GLN A 15 1.36 10.31 7.49
N SER A 16 1.76 9.49 6.53
CA SER A 16 0.87 8.57 5.82
C SER A 16 0.80 7.18 6.46
N HIS A 17 1.56 6.92 7.52
CA HIS A 17 1.73 5.59 8.11
C HIS A 17 0.40 4.92 8.45
N ASP A 18 -0.47 5.59 9.20
CA ASP A 18 -1.75 5.02 9.62
C ASP A 18 -2.66 4.74 8.44
N ARG A 19 -2.66 5.64 7.45
CA ARG A 19 -3.42 5.47 6.20
C ARG A 19 -2.89 4.29 5.40
N LEU A 20 -1.57 4.16 5.24
CA LEU A 20 -0.88 3.06 4.58
C LEU A 20 -1.30 1.72 5.18
N LEU A 21 -1.18 1.58 6.50
CA LEU A 21 -1.50 0.33 7.19
C LEU A 21 -2.99 0.01 7.14
N THR A 22 -3.86 1.01 7.31
CA THR A 22 -5.31 0.82 7.27
C THR A 22 -5.77 0.37 5.89
N GLN A 23 -5.29 1.01 4.81
CA GLN A 23 -5.62 0.59 3.46
C GLN A 23 -5.02 -0.79 3.14
N THR A 24 -3.79 -1.07 3.56
CA THR A 24 -3.19 -2.41 3.42
C THR A 24 -4.05 -3.48 4.08
N GLU A 25 -4.54 -3.22 5.29
CA GLU A 25 -5.41 -4.15 6.02
C GLU A 25 -6.75 -4.36 5.32
N TYR A 26 -7.35 -3.30 4.78
CA TYR A 26 -8.57 -3.38 3.99
C TYR A 26 -8.40 -4.25 2.73
N TYR A 27 -7.36 -3.99 1.93
CA TYR A 27 -7.09 -4.77 0.72
C TYR A 27 -6.76 -6.22 1.04
N ALA A 28 -5.97 -6.46 2.09
CA ALA A 28 -5.66 -7.80 2.54
C ALA A 28 -6.94 -8.56 2.93
N HIS A 29 -7.83 -7.92 3.67
CA HIS A 29 -9.13 -8.50 4.03
C HIS A 29 -9.96 -8.85 2.78
N ARG A 30 -10.01 -7.96 1.77
CA ARG A 30 -10.71 -8.25 0.50
C ARG A 30 -10.11 -9.41 -0.28
N LEU A 31 -8.80 -9.60 -0.17
CA LEU A 31 -8.08 -10.71 -0.81
C LEU A 31 -8.09 -11.99 0.04
N GLY A 32 -8.75 -11.99 1.20
CA GLY A 32 -8.83 -13.14 2.10
C GLY A 32 -7.49 -13.50 2.76
N MET A 33 -6.59 -12.53 2.94
CA MET A 33 -5.26 -12.71 3.54
C MET A 33 -5.04 -11.74 4.70
N SER A 34 -4.01 -11.98 5.53
CA SER A 34 -3.61 -11.01 6.54
C SER A 34 -2.84 -9.84 5.92
N LYS A 35 -2.80 -8.70 6.61
CA LYS A 35 -2.01 -7.55 6.15
C LYS A 35 -0.52 -7.87 6.04
N TRP A 36 0.00 -8.77 6.88
CA TRP A 36 1.39 -9.19 6.84
C TRP A 36 1.69 -10.03 5.61
N ASP A 37 0.78 -10.93 5.22
CA ASP A 37 0.90 -11.73 3.99
C ASP A 37 0.89 -10.82 2.74
N LEU A 38 0.04 -9.79 2.74
CA LEU A 38 0.01 -8.82 1.65
C LEU A 38 1.31 -7.99 1.59
N LEU A 39 1.85 -7.55 2.73
CA LEU A 39 3.12 -6.83 2.78
C LEU A 39 4.29 -7.72 2.32
N GLU A 40 4.31 -8.99 2.74
CA GLU A 40 5.28 -9.96 2.27
C GLU A 40 5.15 -10.17 0.76
N LEU A 41 3.94 -10.29 0.24
CA LEU A 41 3.69 -10.44 -1.19
C LEU A 41 4.16 -9.21 -1.98
N ILE A 42 3.89 -7.99 -1.50
CA ILE A 42 4.38 -6.75 -2.11
C ILE A 42 5.91 -6.75 -2.13
N SER A 43 6.57 -7.20 -1.05
CA SER A 43 8.02 -7.22 -0.96
C SER A 43 8.68 -8.32 -1.80
N THR A 44 8.02 -9.47 -1.97
CA THR A 44 8.60 -10.67 -2.61
C THR A 44 8.19 -10.82 -4.06
N ASN A 45 6.98 -10.37 -4.43
CA ASN A 45 6.44 -10.45 -5.78
C ASN A 45 5.47 -9.27 -6.08
N PRO A 46 6.02 -8.06 -6.32
CA PRO A 46 5.23 -6.86 -6.50
C PRO A 46 4.27 -6.91 -7.70
N GLU A 47 4.65 -7.60 -8.79
CA GLU A 47 3.79 -7.75 -9.97
C GLU A 47 2.53 -8.57 -9.64
N ARG A 48 2.69 -9.66 -8.89
CA ARG A 48 1.54 -10.47 -8.43
C ARG A 48 0.67 -9.70 -7.44
N ALA A 49 1.29 -8.93 -6.54
CA ALA A 49 0.55 -8.07 -5.63
C ALA A 49 -0.31 -7.07 -6.41
N ARG A 50 0.26 -6.41 -7.43
CA ARG A 50 -0.44 -5.45 -8.27
C ARG A 50 -1.62 -6.07 -9.02
N ALA A 51 -1.43 -7.24 -9.63
CA ALA A 51 -2.49 -7.95 -10.34
C ALA A 51 -3.67 -8.33 -9.41
N LEU A 52 -3.40 -8.68 -8.15
CA LEU A 52 -4.44 -8.97 -7.17
C LEU A 52 -5.15 -7.71 -6.68
N LEU A 53 -4.40 -6.62 -6.44
CA LEU A 53 -4.94 -5.34 -6.01
C LEU A 53 -5.84 -4.71 -7.09
N ASP A 54 -5.48 -4.84 -8.37
CA ASP A 54 -6.31 -4.39 -9.49
C ASP A 54 -7.67 -5.12 -9.54
N GLN A 55 -7.70 -6.40 -9.15
CA GLN A 55 -8.93 -7.20 -9.06
C GLN A 55 -9.72 -6.93 -7.78
N ALA A 56 -9.05 -6.43 -6.74
CA ALA A 56 -9.68 -6.12 -5.46
C ALA A 56 -10.58 -4.87 -5.53
N GLY A 57 -10.64 -4.12 -6.64
CA GLY A 57 -11.45 -2.91 -6.78
C GLY A 57 -10.97 -1.74 -5.90
N LYS A 58 -11.53 -0.54 -6.10
CA LYS A 58 -11.11 0.67 -5.37
C LYS A 58 -11.87 0.83 -4.05
N VAL A 59 -11.21 1.43 -3.05
CA VAL A 59 -11.81 1.85 -1.76
C VAL A 59 -12.38 3.26 -1.89
N HIS A 60 -11.75 4.10 -2.71
CA HIS A 60 -12.14 5.48 -2.91
C HIS A 60 -12.49 5.76 -4.38
N ASP A 61 -13.67 6.37 -4.58
CA ASP A 61 -14.14 6.83 -5.90
C ASP A 61 -13.56 8.20 -6.29
N LEU A 62 -13.04 8.97 -5.32
CA LEU A 62 -12.62 10.38 -5.50
C LEU A 62 -11.15 10.67 -5.14
N ASP A 63 -10.58 9.94 -4.18
CA ASP A 63 -9.17 10.05 -3.81
C ASP A 63 -8.37 8.84 -4.34
N PRO A 64 -7.11 9.02 -4.78
CA PRO A 64 -6.28 7.89 -5.17
C PRO A 64 -6.00 7.00 -3.95
N ASP A 65 -6.28 5.71 -4.11
CA ASP A 65 -5.81 4.71 -3.16
C ASP A 65 -4.29 4.59 -3.25
N ILE A 66 -3.65 4.25 -2.14
CA ILE A 66 -2.19 4.19 -2.03
C ILE A 66 -1.55 3.26 -3.07
N PHE A 67 -2.30 2.28 -3.57
CA PHE A 67 -1.84 1.28 -4.53
C PHE A 67 -2.31 1.53 -5.98
N THR A 68 -3.10 2.59 -6.24
CA THR A 68 -3.63 2.93 -7.59
C THR A 68 -2.93 4.11 -8.23
#